data_AF-A0A1W9WYN3-F1
#
_entry.id   AF-A0A1W9WYN3-F1
#
_cell.length_a   1.000
_cell.length_b   1.000
_cell.length_c   1.000
_cell.angle_alpha   90.00
_cell.angle_beta   90.00
_cell.angle_gamma   90.00
#
_symmetry.space_group_name_H-M   'P 1'
#
loop_
_entity.id
_entity.type
_entity.pdbx_description
1 polymer ?
#
loop_
_entity_poly.entity_id
_entity_poly.type
_entity_poly.pdbx_seq_one_letter_code
_entity_poly.pdbx_strand_id
1 'polypeptide(L)' 'GTPDQQLLRSVTPDAAKTYLENGQFPPGSMGPKIKAATRFIKGKARRAVITSINDIERAVAGETGTELVRNSHATA' A
#
# COMPACT_ATOMS: atom_id res chain seq x y z
N GLY A 1 -11.74 12.35 -8.84
CA GLY A 1 -11.52 12.11 -7.41
C GLY A 1 -12.61 12.81 -6.62
N THR A 2 -12.82 12.40 -5.38
CA THR A 2 -13.73 13.09 -4.45
C THR A 2 -12.94 14.11 -3.62
N PRO A 3 -13.61 15.10 -2.99
CA PRO A 3 -12.95 16.05 -2.10
C PRO A 3 -12.18 15.38 -0.96
N ASP A 4 -12.68 14.25 -0.47
CA ASP A 4 -12.07 13.49 0.64
C ASP A 4 -11.04 12.45 0.19
N GLN A 5 -10.73 12.40 -1.11
CA GLN A 5 -9.76 11.43 -1.62
C GLN A 5 -8.36 11.76 -1.13
N GLN A 6 -7.73 10.81 -0.43
CA GLN A 6 -6.37 10.97 0.09
C GLN A 6 -5.41 9.98 -0.56
N LEU A 7 -4.20 10.45 -0.89
CA LEU A 7 -3.12 9.59 -1.33
C LEU A 7 -2.47 8.92 -0.11
N LEU A 8 -2.46 7.59 -0.10
CA LEU A 8 -1.80 6.82 0.95
C LEU A 8 -0.30 6.73 0.67
N ARG A 9 0.53 7.34 1.53
CA ARG A 9 1.99 7.16 1.47
C ARG A 9 2.41 5.82 2.06
N SER A 10 1.85 5.44 3.21
CA SER A 10 2.05 4.14 3.84
C SER A 10 0.75 3.61 4.45
N VAL A 11 0.59 2.30 4.52
CA VAL A 11 -0.57 1.64 5.11
C VAL A 11 -0.18 0.28 5.70
N THR A 12 -0.79 -0.09 6.82
CA THR A 12 -0.62 -1.43 7.41
C THR A 12 -1.47 -2.47 6.68
N PRO A 13 -1.13 -3.77 6.76
CA PRO A 13 -1.97 -4.83 6.22
C PRO A 13 -3.41 -4.83 6.77
N ASP A 14 -3.60 -4.42 8.02
CA ASP A 14 -4.91 -4.39 8.66
C ASP A 14 -5.74 -3.19 8.18
N ALA A 15 -5.15 -2.00 8.11
CA ALA A 15 -5.82 -0.84 7.52
C ALA A 15 -6.14 -1.06 6.03
N ALA A 16 -5.22 -1.66 5.27
CA ALA A 16 -5.44 -2.03 3.88
C ALA A 16 -6.61 -3.01 3.72
N LYS A 17 -6.78 -3.96 4.67
CA LYS A 17 -7.93 -4.87 4.71
C LYS A 17 -9.23 -4.10 4.96
N THR A 18 -9.27 -3.20 5.94
CA THR A 18 -10.46 -2.37 6.20
C THR A 18 -10.85 -1.51 5.00
N TYR A 19 -9.88 -0.89 4.32
CA TYR A 19 -10.13 -0.12 3.10
C TYR A 19 -10.67 -0.98 1.96
N LEU A 20 -10.17 -2.22 1.80
CA LEU A 20 -10.70 -3.18 0.83
C LEU A 20 -12.15 -3.56 1.14
N GLU A 21 -12.48 -3.82 2.41
CA GLU A 21 -13.83 -4.17 2.86
C GLU A 21 -14.81 -3.01 2.67
N ASN A 22 -14.35 -1.78 2.88
CA ASN A 22 -15.12 -0.56 2.66
C ASN A 22 -15.19 -0.13 1.18
N GLY A 23 -14.68 -0.93 0.24
CA GLY A 23 -14.74 -0.65 -1.19
C GLY A 23 -13.92 0.55 -1.66
N GLN A 24 -12.93 0.99 -0.88
CA GLN A 24 -12.11 2.18 -1.19
C GLN A 24 -11.17 1.99 -2.39
N PHE A 25 -10.95 0.73 -2.80
CA PHE A 25 -10.10 0.40 -3.94
C PHE A 25 -10.91 -0.22 -5.08
N PRO A 26 -10.91 0.38 -6.29
CA PRO A 26 -11.64 -0.16 -7.43
C PRO A 26 -11.27 -1.63 -7.73
N PRO A 27 -12.26 -2.53 -7.88
CA PRO A 27 -12.01 -3.97 -7.95
C PRO A 27 -11.30 -4.43 -9.24
N GLY A 28 -11.35 -3.63 -10.32
CA GLY A 28 -10.67 -3.94 -11.59
C GLY A 28 -9.22 -3.47 -11.68
N SER A 29 -8.72 -2.71 -10.71
CA SER A 29 -7.39 -2.08 -10.83
C SER A 29 -6.61 -2.07 -9.53
N MET A 30 -6.99 -1.23 -8.56
CA MET A 30 -6.25 -1.04 -7.31
C MET A 30 -6.55 -2.14 -6.30
N GLY A 31 -7.78 -2.63 -6.22
CA GLY A 31 -8.19 -3.69 -5.31
C GLY A 31 -7.31 -4.96 -5.41
N PRO A 32 -7.08 -5.50 -6.62
CA PRO A 32 -6.17 -6.64 -6.79
C PRO A 32 -4.73 -6.35 -6.36
N LYS A 33 -4.22 -5.13 -6.57
CA LYS A 33 -2.86 -4.72 -6.18
C LYS A 33 -2.70 -4.70 -4.66
N ILE A 34 -3.67 -4.10 -3.95
CA ILE A 34 -3.67 -4.07 -2.49
C ILE A 34 -3.82 -5.47 -1.90
N LYS A 35 -4.68 -6.32 -2.47
CA LYS A 35 -4.83 -7.73 -2.05
C LYS A 35 -3.51 -8.51 -2.19
N ALA A 36 -2.83 -8.36 -3.33
CA ALA A 36 -1.55 -9.01 -3.59
C ALA A 36 -0.46 -8.52 -2.61
N ALA A 37 -0.32 -7.21 -2.43
CA ALA A 37 0.63 -6.62 -1.50
C ALA A 37 0.37 -7.06 -0.05
N THR A 38 -0.90 -7.09 0.37
CA THR A 38 -1.30 -7.57 1.71
C THR A 38 -0.92 -9.03 1.91
N ARG A 39 -1.17 -9.90 0.90
CA ARG A 39 -0.77 -11.31 0.95
C ARG A 39 0.75 -11.47 1.03
N PHE A 40 1.51 -10.69 0.27
CA PHE A 40 2.97 -10.72 0.28
C PHE A 40 3.55 -10.37 1.66
N ILE A 41 3.06 -9.28 2.25
CA ILE A 41 3.46 -8.90 3.62
C ILE A 41 3.12 -10.01 4.60
N LYS A 42 1.86 -10.49 4.62
CA LYS A 42 1.42 -11.58 5.51
C LYS A 42 2.29 -12.83 5.39
N GLY A 43 2.81 -13.13 4.20
CA GLY A 43 3.68 -14.28 3.94
C GLY A 43 5.07 -14.25 4.60
N LYS A 44 5.55 -13.08 5.07
CA LYS A 44 6.83 -12.78 5.79
C LYS A 44 7.63 -11.63 5.16
N ALA A 45 7.19 -11.08 4.04
CA ALA A 45 7.85 -9.91 3.47
C ALA A 45 7.75 -8.70 4.41
N ARG A 46 8.77 -7.82 4.36
CA ARG A 46 8.87 -6.64 5.25
C ARG A 46 8.17 -5.41 4.66
N ARG A 47 8.23 -5.26 3.34
CA ARG A 47 7.75 -4.08 2.61
C ARG A 47 7.27 -4.48 1.22
N ALA A 48 6.19 -3.85 0.77
CA ALA A 48 5.69 -3.89 -0.60
C ALA A 48 5.42 -2.45 -1.03
N VAL A 49 5.68 -2.12 -2.30
CA VAL A 49 5.42 -0.78 -2.84
C VAL A 49 4.60 -0.88 -4.11
N ILE A 50 3.59 -0.04 -4.23
CA ILE A 50 2.80 0.15 -5.46
C ILE A 50 3.17 1.53 -6.00
N THR A 51 3.68 1.59 -7.23
CA THR A 51 4.15 2.82 -7.87
C THR A 51 3.94 2.78 -9.39
N SER A 52 4.20 3.91 -10.05
CA SER A 52 4.35 3.98 -11.50
C SER A 52 5.70 3.38 -11.94
N ILE A 53 5.80 2.90 -13.18
CA ILE A 53 7.05 2.35 -13.73
C ILE A 53 8.14 3.42 -13.78
N ASN A 54 7.78 4.65 -14.15
CA ASN A 54 8.73 5.77 -14.25
C ASN A 54 9.33 6.16 -12.89
N ASP A 55 8.65 5.82 -11.80
CA ASP A 55 9.06 6.12 -10.43
C ASP A 55 9.70 4.92 -9.71
N ILE A 56 10.02 3.82 -10.42
CA ILE A 56 10.41 2.56 -9.79
C ILE A 56 11.66 2.70 -8.91
N GLU A 57 12.69 3.41 -9.37
CA GLU A 57 13.94 3.59 -8.61
C GLU A 57 13.70 4.36 -7.31
N ARG A 58 12.97 5.47 -7.40
CA ARG A 58 12.58 6.31 -6.25
C ARG A 58 11.66 5.56 -5.29
N ALA A 59 10.76 4.73 -5.82
CA ALA A 59 9.86 3.92 -5.00
C ALA A 59 10.63 2.82 -4.26
N VAL A 60 11.62 2.19 -4.91
CA VAL A 60 12.51 1.24 -4.24
C VAL A 60 13.29 1.94 -3.12
N ALA A 61 13.78 3.16 -3.35
CA ALA A 61 14.45 4.01 -2.36
C ALA A 61 13.55 4.52 -1.22
N GLY A 62 12.22 4.37 -1.33
CA GLY A 62 11.30 4.82 -0.29
C GLY A 62 10.95 6.30 -0.36
N GLU A 63 11.00 6.90 -1.53
CA GLU A 63 10.68 8.33 -1.73
C GLU A 63 9.27 8.56 -2.28
N THR A 64 8.69 7.56 -2.94
CA THR A 64 7.40 7.67 -3.62
C THR A 64 6.62 6.35 -3.60
N GLY A 65 5.39 6.39 -4.09
CA GLY A 65 4.45 5.28 -4.12
C GLY A 65 3.73 5.05 -2.79
N THR A 66 2.83 4.07 -2.79
CA THR A 66 2.12 3.60 -1.60
C THR A 66 2.81 2.38 -1.04
N GLU A 67 3.24 2.46 0.21
CA GLU A 67 3.93 1.38 0.90
C GLU A 67 3.00 0.57 1.78
N LEU A 68 3.06 -0.75 1.65
CA LEU A 68 2.53 -1.66 2.65
C LEU A 68 3.69 -2.15 3.52
N VAL A 69 3.64 -1.80 4.80
CA VAL A 69 4.61 -2.19 5.81
C VAL A 69 3.87 -2.70 7.04
N ARG A 70 4.41 -3.72 7.71
CA ARG A 70 4.00 -3.96 9.10
C ARG A 70 4.47 -2.75 9.89
N ASN A 71 3.68 -2.23 10.82
CA ASN A 71 4.20 -1.27 11.79
C ASN A 71 5.39 -1.93 12.49
N SER A 72 6.60 -1.67 12.01
CA SER A 72 7.80 -1.81 12.82
C SER A 72 7.67 -0.72 13.86
N HIS A 73 7.78 -1.10 15.13
CA HIS A 73 7.93 -0.18 16.25
C HIS A 73 8.61 1.11 15.79
N ALA A 74 7.97 2.25 16.09
CA ALA A 74 8.65 3.54 16.08
C ALA A 74 9.99 3.31 16.79
N THR A 75 11.07 3.41 16.03
CA THR A 75 12.37 3.66 16.65
C THR A 75 12.30 5.09 17.15
N ALA A 76 12.69 5.24 18.41
CA ALA A 76 12.60 6.43 19.23
C ALA A 76 13.06 7.72 18.52
#